data_AF-A0A433VGB0-F1
#
_entry.id   AF-A0A433VGB0-F1
#
_cell.length_a   1.000
_cell.length_b   1.000
_cell.length_c   1.000
_cell.angle_alpha   90.00
_cell.angle_beta   90.00
_cell.angle_gamma   90.00
#
_symmetry.space_group_name_H-M   'P 1'
#
loop_
_entity.id
_entity.type
_entity.pdbx_description
1 polymer ?
#
loop_
_entity_poly.entity_id
_entity_poly.type
_entity_poly.pdbx_seq_one_letter_code
_entity_poly.pdbx_strand_id
1 'polypeptide(L)'
;MINKIFKYSSCDVVVKYVLDDLGATLDHTNMTSRTSDMLAKEFELFEEIKPEERCTCYHIIFSIDSRDPEHHLGECNQHLSEYDYYQLARRYLEQMGFLSGDGMHKSQYVMARTQSVDEQDIHIVVSRVRMNGTVVSNYLEEQRNEFVVNRLNHEFDMQDLTHTC
;
A
#
# COMPACT_ATOMS: atom_id res chain seq x y z
N MET A 1 12.83 3.46 -4.72
CA MET A 1 11.46 2.98 -4.97
C MET A 1 10.64 4.06 -5.65
N ILE A 2 9.69 3.68 -6.50
CA ILE A 2 8.72 4.59 -7.12
C ILE A 2 7.33 4.09 -6.75
N ASN A 3 6.38 5.00 -6.57
CA ASN A 3 4.99 4.61 -6.38
C ASN A 3 4.04 5.22 -7.41
N LYS A 4 2.91 4.56 -7.61
CA LYS A 4 1.79 5.03 -8.42
C LYS A 4 0.49 4.87 -7.64
N ILE A 5 -0.39 5.86 -7.73
CA ILE A 5 -1.72 5.83 -7.11
C ILE A 5 -2.77 5.79 -8.23
N PHE A 6 -3.55 4.71 -8.28
CA PHE A 6 -4.73 4.60 -9.11
C PHE A 6 -5.98 4.79 -8.25
N LYS A 7 -6.98 5.50 -8.79
CA LYS A 7 -8.20 5.86 -8.06
C LYS A 7 -9.39 5.19 -8.71
N TYR A 8 -10.18 4.49 -7.90
CA TYR A 8 -11.35 3.74 -8.31
C TYR A 8 -12.56 4.16 -7.48
N SER A 9 -13.74 3.88 -8.02
CA SER A 9 -15.01 4.08 -7.32
C SER A 9 -15.32 3.00 -6.29
N SER A 10 -14.56 1.91 -6.29
CA SER A 10 -14.87 0.67 -5.58
C SER A 10 -13.59 -0.11 -5.25
N CYS A 11 -13.45 -0.59 -4.02
CA CYS A 11 -12.33 -1.43 -3.58
C CYS A 11 -12.60 -2.92 -3.72
N ASP A 12 -13.86 -3.35 -3.77
CA ASP A 12 -14.26 -4.74 -4.00
C ASP A 12 -13.73 -5.29 -5.34
N VAL A 13 -13.84 -4.50 -6.41
CA VAL A 13 -13.31 -4.88 -7.74
C VAL A 13 -11.79 -4.93 -7.72
N VAL A 14 -11.17 -3.94 -7.08
CA VAL A 14 -9.71 -3.81 -7.05
C VAL A 14 -9.06 -4.92 -6.22
N VAL A 15 -9.63 -5.29 -5.07
CA VAL A 15 -9.06 -6.35 -4.22
C VAL A 15 -9.15 -7.72 -4.91
N LYS A 16 -10.23 -7.99 -5.65
CA LYS A 16 -10.36 -9.20 -6.46
C LYS A 16 -9.34 -9.22 -7.59
N TYR A 17 -9.20 -8.12 -8.32
CA TYR A 17 -8.17 -8.01 -9.35
C TYR A 17 -6.76 -8.26 -8.80
N VAL A 18 -6.41 -7.62 -7.67
CA VAL A 18 -5.07 -7.76 -7.08
C VAL A 18 -4.79 -9.19 -6.59
N LEU A 19 -5.74 -9.83 -5.92
CA LEU A 19 -5.50 -11.14 -5.30
C LEU A 19 -5.76 -12.31 -6.25
N ASP A 20 -6.75 -12.22 -7.13
CA ASP A 20 -7.19 -13.33 -7.98
C ASP A 20 -6.60 -13.24 -9.40
N ASP A 21 -6.71 -12.08 -10.05
CA ASP A 21 -6.29 -11.93 -11.46
C ASP A 21 -4.78 -11.69 -11.60
N LEU A 22 -4.23 -10.81 -10.75
CA LEU A 22 -2.80 -10.54 -10.69
C LEU A 22 -2.04 -11.64 -9.93
N GLY A 23 -2.73 -12.37 -9.04
CA GLY A 23 -2.12 -13.43 -8.23
C GLY A 23 -1.20 -12.91 -7.12
N ALA A 24 -1.41 -11.68 -6.64
CA ALA A 24 -0.63 -11.14 -5.53
C ALA A 24 -0.94 -11.90 -4.23
N THR A 25 0.08 -12.16 -3.43
CA THR A 25 -0.09 -12.81 -2.13
C THR A 25 -0.51 -11.79 -1.09
N LEU A 26 -1.60 -12.05 -0.36
CA LEU A 26 -2.02 -11.24 0.77
C LEU A 26 -0.96 -11.29 1.87
N ASP A 27 -0.42 -10.13 2.23
CA ASP A 27 0.59 -9.99 3.30
C ASP A 27 -0.06 -9.52 4.60
N HIS A 28 -0.81 -8.41 4.54
CA HIS A 28 -1.44 -7.82 5.72
C HIS A 28 -2.77 -7.13 5.42
N THR A 29 -3.68 -7.12 6.39
CA THR A 29 -4.92 -6.33 6.38
C THR A 29 -5.35 -6.02 7.81
N ASN A 30 -6.05 -4.90 8.00
CA ASN A 30 -6.74 -4.58 9.25
C ASN A 30 -8.22 -5.01 9.26
N MET A 31 -8.66 -5.74 8.24
CA MET A 31 -9.97 -6.37 8.15
C MET A 31 -9.96 -7.78 8.73
N THR A 32 -11.14 -8.37 8.92
CA THR A 32 -11.27 -9.67 9.59
C THR A 32 -10.95 -10.82 8.63
N SER A 33 -11.30 -10.66 7.36
CA SER A 33 -11.21 -11.70 6.35
C SER A 33 -9.82 -11.82 5.73
N ARG A 34 -9.60 -12.92 5.00
CA ARG A 34 -8.32 -13.23 4.34
C ARG A 34 -8.46 -13.73 2.90
N THR A 35 -9.68 -13.85 2.39
CA THR A 35 -9.95 -14.22 0.99
C THR A 35 -10.46 -13.01 0.22
N SER A 36 -10.16 -12.95 -1.08
CA SER A 36 -10.60 -11.87 -1.97
C SER A 36 -12.11 -11.61 -1.90
N ASP A 37 -12.93 -12.66 -1.98
CA ASP A 37 -14.39 -12.55 -1.90
C ASP A 37 -14.90 -11.96 -0.59
N MET A 38 -14.30 -12.33 0.54
CA MET A 38 -14.76 -11.82 1.84
C MET A 38 -14.22 -10.41 2.11
N LEU A 39 -13.00 -10.11 1.68
CA LEU A 39 -12.43 -8.76 1.74
C LEU A 39 -13.22 -7.78 0.87
N ALA A 40 -13.65 -8.21 -0.32
CA ALA A 40 -14.50 -7.44 -1.20
C ALA A 40 -15.84 -7.06 -0.51
N LYS A 41 -16.50 -8.04 0.11
CA LYS A 41 -17.72 -7.80 0.89
C LYS A 41 -17.49 -6.85 2.08
N GLU A 42 -16.36 -6.97 2.77
CA GLU A 42 -16.03 -6.02 3.83
C GLU A 42 -15.88 -4.61 3.27
N PHE A 43 -15.20 -4.42 2.13
CA PHE A 43 -15.09 -3.11 1.47
C PHE A 43 -16.44 -2.52 1.07
N GLU A 44 -17.35 -3.31 0.48
CA GLU A 44 -18.70 -2.87 0.10
C GLU A 44 -19.44 -2.23 1.28
N LEU A 45 -19.35 -2.83 2.48
CA LEU A 45 -19.99 -2.29 3.69
C LEU A 45 -19.49 -0.89 4.06
N PHE A 46 -18.23 -0.56 3.79
CA PHE A 46 -17.68 0.77 4.08
C PHE A 46 -18.04 1.80 3.00
N GLU A 47 -18.25 1.36 1.77
CA GLU A 47 -18.67 2.22 0.67
C GLU A 47 -20.13 2.66 0.83
N GLU A 48 -20.98 1.80 1.38
CA GLU A 48 -22.37 2.13 1.73
C GLU A 48 -22.48 3.25 2.78
N ILE A 49 -21.43 3.49 3.58
CA ILE A 49 -21.42 4.58 4.57
C ILE A 49 -21.45 5.95 3.88
N LYS A 50 -20.90 6.06 2.67
CA LYS A 50 -20.75 7.33 1.95
C LYS A 50 -20.99 7.17 0.43
N PRO A 51 -22.23 6.84 0.01
CA PRO A 51 -22.54 6.49 -1.37
C PRO A 51 -22.37 7.65 -2.36
N GLU A 52 -22.28 8.90 -1.90
CA GLU A 52 -22.05 10.07 -2.73
C GLU A 52 -20.58 10.27 -3.15
N GLU A 53 -19.62 9.62 -2.47
CA GLU A 53 -18.19 9.75 -2.75
C GLU A 53 -17.81 8.92 -4.00
N ARG A 54 -17.28 9.58 -5.03
CA ARG A 54 -17.02 8.93 -6.33
C ARG A 54 -15.68 8.19 -6.44
N CYS A 55 -14.72 8.51 -5.56
CA CYS A 55 -13.37 7.94 -5.57
C CYS A 55 -13.03 7.45 -4.16
N THR A 56 -13.70 6.36 -3.76
CA THR A 56 -13.56 5.76 -2.43
C THR A 56 -12.35 4.86 -2.34
N CYS A 57 -11.83 4.32 -3.44
CA CYS A 57 -10.77 3.32 -3.39
C CYS A 57 -9.47 3.75 -4.05
N TYR A 58 -8.36 3.60 -3.32
CA TYR A 58 -7.02 3.85 -3.84
C TYR A 58 -6.28 2.53 -3.97
N HIS A 59 -5.72 2.30 -5.14
CA HIS A 59 -4.76 1.23 -5.41
C HIS A 59 -3.39 1.87 -5.55
N ILE A 60 -2.56 1.72 -4.52
CA ILE A 60 -1.18 2.19 -4.53
C ILE A 60 -0.28 1.02 -4.88
N ILE A 61 0.63 1.24 -5.83
CA ILE A 61 1.66 0.27 -6.20
C ILE A 61 3.01 0.88 -5.86
N PHE A 62 3.81 0.19 -5.06
CA PHE A 62 5.23 0.50 -4.88
C PHE A 62 6.04 -0.49 -5.68
N SER A 63 6.78 0.01 -6.67
CA SER A 63 7.76 -0.78 -7.39
C SER A 63 9.13 -0.62 -6.75
N ILE A 64 9.69 -1.75 -6.36
CA ILE A 64 11.02 -1.87 -5.76
C ILE A 64 11.88 -2.55 -6.81
N ASP A 65 12.71 -1.75 -7.47
CA ASP A 65 13.70 -2.28 -8.42
C ASP A 65 14.64 -3.22 -7.67
N SER A 66 14.72 -4.48 -8.11
CA SER A 66 15.79 -5.36 -7.67
C SER A 66 17.11 -4.78 -8.20
N ARG A 67 17.94 -4.21 -7.32
CA ARG A 67 19.27 -3.73 -7.72
C ARG A 67 20.08 -4.92 -8.26
N ASP A 68 20.64 -4.75 -9.45
CA ASP A 68 21.26 -5.78 -10.29
C ASP A 68 22.31 -6.63 -9.53
N PRO A 69 22.17 -7.97 -9.48
CA PRO A 69 23.18 -8.86 -8.89
C PRO A 69 24.54 -8.82 -9.62
N GLU A 70 24.62 -8.30 -10.85
CA GLU A 70 25.85 -8.20 -11.65
C GLU A 70 26.53 -6.82 -11.58
N HIS A 71 26.02 -5.87 -10.79
CA HIS A 71 26.72 -4.61 -10.56
C HIS A 71 28.12 -4.93 -10.00
N HIS A 72 29.16 -4.54 -10.75
CA HIS A 72 30.56 -4.99 -10.63
C HIS A 72 31.26 -4.58 -9.31
N LEU A 73 30.49 -4.05 -8.36
CA LEU A 73 30.86 -3.63 -7.02
C LEU A 73 30.36 -4.60 -5.93
N GLY A 74 29.58 -5.65 -6.28
CA GLY A 74 29.13 -6.66 -5.32
C GLY A 74 28.15 -6.09 -4.27
N GLU A 75 27.36 -5.09 -4.65
CA GLU A 75 26.40 -4.45 -3.75
C GLU A 75 25.09 -5.26 -3.70
N CYS A 76 24.97 -6.03 -2.62
CA CYS A 76 23.79 -6.71 -2.05
C CYS A 76 22.51 -6.76 -2.90
N ASN A 77 21.99 -7.97 -3.11
CA ASN A 77 20.58 -8.23 -3.45
C ASN A 77 19.68 -7.55 -2.41
N GLN A 78 19.22 -6.33 -2.69
CA GLN A 78 18.36 -5.58 -1.77
C GLN A 78 16.91 -6.07 -1.88
N HIS A 79 16.67 -7.24 -1.32
CA HIS A 79 15.32 -7.65 -0.98
C HIS A 79 14.97 -7.05 0.37
N LEU A 80 13.91 -6.23 0.41
CA LEU A 80 13.32 -5.83 1.69
C LEU A 80 12.90 -7.10 2.43
N SER A 81 13.11 -7.16 3.76
CA SER A 81 12.54 -8.25 4.55
C SER A 81 11.02 -8.12 4.59
N GLU A 82 10.29 -9.18 4.92
CA GLU A 82 8.83 -9.12 5.07
C GLU A 82 8.41 -8.04 6.09
N TYR A 83 9.23 -7.84 7.12
CA TYR A 83 9.03 -6.77 8.09
C TYR A 83 9.20 -5.39 7.46
N ASP A 84 10.20 -5.19 6.61
CA ASP A 84 10.45 -3.90 5.95
C ASP A 84 9.35 -3.57 4.94
N TYR A 85 8.87 -4.57 4.20
CA TYR A 85 7.69 -4.48 3.33
C TYR A 85 6.46 -3.93 4.08
N TYR A 86 6.12 -4.60 5.19
CA TYR A 86 5.01 -4.18 6.03
C TYR A 86 5.22 -2.77 6.59
N GLN A 87 6.42 -2.46 7.09
CA GLN A 87 6.72 -1.17 7.71
C GLN A 87 6.67 -0.02 6.69
N LEU A 88 7.15 -0.24 5.47
CA LEU A 88 7.06 0.72 4.38
C LEU A 88 5.59 1.04 4.08
N ALA A 89 4.80 0.01 3.80
CA ALA A 89 3.39 0.16 3.46
C ALA A 89 2.59 0.82 4.60
N ARG A 90 2.84 0.41 5.85
CA ARG A 90 2.16 0.98 7.02
C ARG A 90 2.52 2.44 7.24
N ARG A 91 3.81 2.80 7.23
CA ARG A 91 4.26 4.19 7.41
C ARG A 91 3.76 5.09 6.29
N TYR A 92 3.68 4.58 5.06
CA TYR A 92 3.08 5.30 3.95
C TYR A 92 1.61 5.61 4.22
N LEU A 93 0.80 4.60 4.58
CA LEU A 93 -0.61 4.78 4.88
C LEU A 93 -0.86 5.71 6.07
N GLU A 94 -0.02 5.65 7.11
CA GLU A 94 -0.05 6.60 8.24
C GLU A 94 0.16 8.04 7.74
N GLN A 95 1.26 8.30 7.02
CA GLN A 95 1.60 9.66 6.58
C GLN A 95 0.65 10.23 5.51
N MET A 96 0.07 9.36 4.69
CA MET A 96 -0.97 9.74 3.73
C MET A 96 -2.34 9.97 4.38
N GLY A 97 -2.47 9.69 5.68
CA GLY A 97 -3.67 9.98 6.46
C GLY A 97 -4.70 8.86 6.49
N PHE A 98 -4.43 7.69 5.90
CA PHE A 98 -5.34 6.54 5.92
C PHE A 98 -5.41 5.89 7.30
N LEU A 99 -4.27 5.80 7.99
CA LEU A 99 -4.19 5.25 9.34
C LEU A 99 -4.10 6.34 10.44
N SER A 100 -3.96 7.60 10.03
CA SER A 100 -3.94 8.76 10.91
C SER A 100 -5.33 9.38 11.00
N GLY A 101 -5.86 9.48 12.22
CA GLY A 101 -7.20 9.98 12.54
C GLY A 101 -7.30 10.22 14.05
N ASP A 102 -8.49 10.05 14.65
CA ASP A 102 -8.70 10.10 16.10
C ASP A 102 -8.18 8.86 16.86
N GLY A 103 -7.36 8.03 16.20
CA GLY A 103 -6.82 6.78 16.74
C GLY A 103 -7.81 5.60 16.68
N MET A 104 -9.11 5.85 16.56
CA MET A 104 -10.17 4.83 16.54
C MET A 104 -10.63 4.49 15.13
N HIS A 105 -10.72 5.48 14.25
CA HIS A 105 -11.28 5.28 12.91
C HIS A 105 -10.18 5.32 11.87
N LYS A 106 -9.71 4.13 11.47
CA LYS A 106 -8.72 3.94 10.40
C LYS A 106 -9.43 3.52 9.11
N SER A 107 -8.84 3.84 7.98
CA SER A 107 -9.22 3.26 6.69
C SER A 107 -8.98 1.76 6.67
N GLN A 108 -9.86 1.04 5.97
CA GLN A 108 -9.69 -0.38 5.70
C GLN A 108 -8.71 -0.55 4.54
N TYR A 109 -7.82 -1.53 4.65
CA TYR A 109 -6.82 -1.77 3.63
C TYR A 109 -6.45 -3.25 3.48
N VAL A 110 -5.92 -3.57 2.31
CA VAL A 110 -5.21 -4.80 1.97
C VAL A 110 -3.82 -4.42 1.49
N MET A 111 -2.80 -5.07 2.02
CA MET A 111 -1.43 -5.08 1.53
C MET A 111 -1.18 -6.45 0.92
N ALA A 112 -0.82 -6.48 -0.36
CA ALA A 112 -0.47 -7.67 -1.09
C ALA A 112 0.85 -7.46 -1.82
N ARG A 113 1.53 -8.54 -2.16
CA ARG A 113 2.84 -8.52 -2.79
C ARG A 113 2.86 -9.42 -4.01
N THR A 114 3.40 -8.91 -5.09
CA THR A 114 3.85 -9.73 -6.23
C THR A 114 5.36 -9.91 -6.08
N GLN A 115 5.84 -11.13 -6.24
CA GLN A 115 7.26 -11.43 -6.20
C GLN A 115 7.60 -12.26 -7.42
N SER A 116 8.25 -11.61 -8.38
CA SER A 116 8.90 -12.29 -9.50
C SER A 116 10.42 -12.25 -9.32
N VAL A 117 11.15 -12.88 -10.24
CA VAL A 117 12.62 -12.85 -10.25
C VAL A 117 13.15 -11.43 -10.50
N ASP A 118 12.42 -10.63 -11.26
CA ASP A 118 12.91 -9.35 -11.80
C ASP A 118 12.21 -8.13 -11.18
N GLU A 119 10.99 -8.29 -10.66
CA GLU A 119 10.17 -7.19 -10.15
C GLU A 119 9.44 -7.59 -8.85
N GLN A 120 9.50 -6.70 -7.87
CA GLN A 120 8.79 -6.83 -6.60
C GLN A 120 7.92 -5.60 -6.36
N ASP A 121 6.60 -5.82 -6.38
CA ASP A 121 5.63 -4.76 -6.13
C ASP A 121 4.85 -4.99 -4.83
N ILE A 122 4.60 -3.89 -4.12
CA ILE A 122 3.60 -3.84 -3.05
C ILE A 122 2.33 -3.24 -3.61
N HIS A 123 1.25 -4.01 -3.57
CA HIS A 123 -0.10 -3.57 -3.90
C HIS A 123 -0.84 -3.24 -2.62
N ILE A 124 -1.25 -1.98 -2.48
CA ILE A 124 -2.06 -1.52 -1.36
C ILE A 124 -3.42 -1.09 -1.90
N VAL A 125 -4.46 -1.83 -1.53
CA VAL A 125 -5.85 -1.44 -1.78
C VAL A 125 -6.39 -0.83 -0.50
N VAL A 126 -6.80 0.45 -0.53
CA VAL A 126 -7.23 1.17 0.67
C VAL A 126 -8.45 2.03 0.42
N SER A 127 -9.41 1.99 1.34
CA SER A 127 -10.57 2.88 1.32
C SER A 127 -10.20 4.27 1.83
N ARG A 128 -10.67 5.31 1.13
CA ARG A 128 -10.66 6.71 1.60
C ARG A 128 -11.76 7.00 2.60
N VAL A 129 -12.83 6.20 2.60
CA VAL A 129 -13.93 6.32 3.56
C VAL A 129 -13.55 5.53 4.80
N ARG A 130 -13.45 6.22 5.93
CA ARG A 130 -13.19 5.59 7.22
C ARG A 130 -14.48 5.05 7.83
N MET A 131 -14.38 4.18 8.83
CA MET A 131 -15.54 3.59 9.51
C MET A 131 -16.52 4.63 10.09
N ASN A 132 -16.06 5.85 10.40
CA ASN A 132 -16.91 6.94 10.88
C ASN A 132 -17.50 7.83 9.76
N GLY A 133 -17.35 7.43 8.49
CA GLY A 133 -17.82 8.18 7.33
C GLY A 133 -16.97 9.40 6.94
N THR A 134 -15.89 9.69 7.68
CA THR A 134 -14.93 10.72 7.27
C THR A 134 -14.10 10.26 6.08
N VAL A 135 -13.69 11.20 5.23
CA VAL A 135 -12.92 10.90 4.02
C VAL A 135 -11.49 11.42 4.16
N VAL A 136 -10.52 10.63 3.71
CA VAL A 136 -9.13 11.08 3.57
C VAL A 136 -9.06 12.19 2.54
N SER A 137 -8.53 13.36 2.91
CA SER A 137 -8.45 14.52 2.03
C SER A 137 -7.56 14.26 0.81
N ASN A 138 -8.05 14.67 -0.37
CA ASN A 138 -7.31 14.65 -1.63
C ASN A 138 -6.60 16.00 -1.93
N TYR A 139 -6.66 16.97 -1.02
CA TYR A 139 -5.97 18.25 -1.18
C TYR A 139 -4.46 18.05 -1.17
N LEU A 140 -3.78 18.57 -2.21
CA LEU A 140 -2.33 18.46 -2.43
C LEU A 140 -1.79 17.03 -2.30
N GLU A 141 -2.62 16.04 -2.64
CA GLU A 141 -2.27 14.64 -2.47
C GLU A 141 -1.02 14.23 -3.22
N GLU A 142 -0.82 14.74 -4.44
CA GLU A 142 0.37 14.46 -5.24
C GLU A 142 1.64 14.98 -4.55
N GLN A 143 1.61 16.21 -4.02
CA GLN A 143 2.73 16.79 -3.28
C GLN A 143 2.99 16.03 -1.98
N ARG A 144 1.92 15.65 -1.26
CA ARG A 144 2.04 14.82 -0.05
C ARG A 144 2.63 13.46 -0.39
N ASN A 145 2.18 12.83 -1.47
CA ASN A 145 2.69 11.55 -1.93
C ASN A 145 4.19 11.63 -2.25
N GLU A 146 4.60 12.61 -3.05
CA GLU A 146 6.00 12.82 -3.40
C GLU A 146 6.86 13.04 -2.15
N PHE A 147 6.42 13.91 -1.23
CA PHE A 147 7.12 14.15 0.03
C PHE A 147 7.28 12.86 0.85
N VAL A 148 6.21 12.09 1.03
CA VAL A 148 6.22 10.86 1.83
C VAL A 148 7.11 9.79 1.18
N VAL A 149 7.01 9.60 -0.14
CA VAL A 149 7.82 8.62 -0.88
C VAL A 149 9.30 8.96 -0.83
N ASN A 150 9.66 10.24 -1.05
CA ASN A 150 11.05 10.69 -0.94
C ASN A 150 11.60 10.48 0.47
N ARG A 151 10.80 10.75 1.50
CA ARG A 151 11.20 10.52 2.88
C ARG A 151 11.41 9.03 3.17
N LEU A 152 10.49 8.17 2.72
CA LEU A 152 10.60 6.73 2.89
C LEU A 152 11.80 6.16 2.13
N ASN A 153 12.04 6.59 0.88
CA ASN A 153 13.25 6.21 0.14
C ASN A 153 14.51 6.50 0.97
N HIS A 154 14.65 7.72 1.50
CA HIS A 154 15.80 8.09 2.32
C HIS A 154 15.88 7.29 3.64
N GLU A 155 14.75 7.03 4.31
CA GLU A 155 14.71 6.23 5.56
C GLU A 155 15.14 4.77 5.35
N PHE A 156 14.75 4.16 4.24
CA PHE A 156 15.07 2.76 3.93
C PHE A 156 16.47 2.63 3.31
N ASP A 157 16.90 3.56 2.45
CA ASP A 157 18.29 3.64 1.97
C ASP A 157 19.28 3.87 3.14
N MET A 158 18.90 4.61 4.18
CA MET A 158 19.76 4.81 5.37
C MET A 158 19.78 3.60 6.31
N GLN A 159 18.68 2.86 6.45
CA GLN A 159 18.65 1.62 7.23
C GLN A 159 19.63 0.61 6.63
N ASP A 160 19.72 0.55 5.30
CA ASP A 160 20.68 -0.29 4.59
C ASP A 160 22.14 0.06 4.91
N LEU A 161 22.49 1.35 5.07
CA LEU A 161 23.87 1.76 5.42
C LEU A 161 24.26 1.38 6.86
N THR A 162 23.29 1.26 7.76
CA THR A 162 23.54 0.85 9.16
C THR A 162 23.65 -0.66 9.33
N HIS A 163 23.14 -1.45 8.37
CA HIS A 163 23.41 -2.88 8.25
C HIS A 163 24.65 -3.11 7.40
N THR A 164 25.78 -2.55 7.84
CA THR A 164 27.09 -2.84 7.25
C THR A 164 27.45 -4.31 7.55
N CYS A 165 27.69 -5.11 6.51
CA CYS A 165 28.22 -6.49 6.61
C CYS A 165 29.49 -6.58 7.47
#